data_AF-A0A7J7SPN3-F1
#
_entry.id   AF-A0A7J7SPN3-F1
#
_cell.length_a   1.000
_cell.length_b   1.000
_cell.length_c   1.000
_cell.angle_alpha   90.00
_cell.angle_beta   90.00
_cell.angle_gamma   90.00
#
_symmetry.space_group_name_H-M   'P 1'
#
loop_
_entity.id
_entity.type
_entity.pdbx_description
1 polymer ?
#
loop_
_entity_poly.entity_id
_entity_poly.type
_entity_poly.pdbx_seq_one_letter_code
_entity_poly.pdbx_strand_id
1 'polypeptide(L)'
;MRDRNPKVAEIPFNSTNKYQLSIHEREDSPQSHVLVMKGAPERILDRCSSILVQGKEIPLDKEMQDAFQNAYMELGGLGERVLGFCQLNLPSGKFPRGFKFDTEELNFPTEKLCFVGLMSMIDPPRAAVPDAVGKCRSAGIKVIMVTGDHPITAKAIAKGVGIISEGNETVEDIAARLNIPVSQVNPREAKACVVHGSDLKDMTSEQLDEILRNHTEIVFARTSPQQKLIIVEGCQRQGAIVAVTGDGVNDSPALKKADIGIAMGISGSDVSKQAADMILLDDNFASIVTGVEEGRLIFDNLKKSIAYTLTSNIPEITPFLFFIIVNIPLPLGTVTILCIDLGTDMVPAISLAYEAAESDIMKRQPRNPQTDKLVNERLISMAYGQIGMIQALGGFFTYFVILAENGFLPTRLLGIRLDWDDRSTNDLEDSYGQEWTYEQRKVVEFTCHTAFFASIVVVQWADLIICKTRRNSVFQQGMKNKILIFGLLEETALAAFLSYCPGMGVALRMYPLKVTWWFCAVPYSLLIFIYDEVRKLILRRYPGGWVEKETYY
;
A
#
# COMPACT_ATOMS: atom_id res chain seq x y z
N MET A 1 12.55 -44.68 21.74
CA MET A 1 13.90 -44.70 21.13
C MET A 1 14.91 -43.90 21.94
N ARG A 2 14.59 -42.69 22.43
CA ARG A 2 15.50 -41.90 23.30
C ARG A 2 15.73 -42.54 24.67
N ASP A 3 14.71 -43.21 25.23
CA ASP A 3 14.81 -43.86 26.55
C ASP A 3 15.82 -45.02 26.60
N ARG A 4 16.16 -45.57 25.42
CA ARG A 4 17.14 -46.65 25.29
C ARG A 4 18.59 -46.16 25.41
N ASN A 5 18.84 -44.88 25.13
CA ASN A 5 20.17 -44.27 25.22
C ASN A 5 20.09 -43.02 26.11
N PRO A 6 20.07 -43.20 27.45
CA PRO A 6 19.85 -42.11 28.39
C PRO A 6 20.96 -41.07 28.28
N LYS A 7 20.56 -39.80 28.33
CA LYS A 7 21.46 -38.66 28.22
C LYS A 7 22.14 -38.41 29.57
N VAL A 8 23.48 -38.38 29.56
CA VAL A 8 24.31 -38.18 30.75
C VAL A 8 24.80 -36.73 30.85
N ALA A 9 25.10 -36.10 29.71
CA ALA A 9 25.53 -34.70 29.65
C ALA A 9 25.07 -34.06 28.35
N GLU A 10 24.88 -32.74 28.37
CA GLU A 10 24.63 -31.95 27.17
C GLU A 10 25.30 -30.59 27.21
N ILE A 11 25.78 -30.18 26.05
CA ILE A 11 26.10 -28.79 25.76
C ILE A 11 25.00 -28.29 24.82
N PRO A 12 24.10 -27.42 25.29
CA PRO A 12 23.07 -26.86 24.44
C PRO A 12 23.69 -26.05 23.30
N PHE A 13 22.93 -25.87 22.23
CA PHE A 13 23.40 -25.07 21.10
C PHE A 13 23.70 -23.64 21.57
N ASN A 14 24.91 -23.15 21.25
CA ASN A 14 25.32 -21.77 21.51
C ASN A 14 25.78 -21.11 20.21
N SER A 15 25.37 -19.86 19.99
CA SER A 15 25.74 -19.00 18.86
C SER A 15 27.25 -18.87 18.66
N THR A 16 28.04 -18.92 19.74
CA THR A 16 29.50 -18.85 19.70
C THR A 16 30.12 -20.14 19.18
N ASN A 17 29.64 -21.30 19.69
CA ASN A 17 30.20 -22.62 19.37
C ASN A 17 29.65 -23.19 18.06
N LYS A 18 28.42 -22.82 17.68
CA LYS A 18 27.69 -23.26 16.47
C LYS A 18 27.48 -24.78 16.34
N TYR A 19 27.57 -25.52 17.44
CA TYR A 19 27.21 -26.92 17.53
C TYR A 19 26.43 -27.19 18.82
N GLN A 20 25.69 -28.30 18.82
CA GLN A 20 25.08 -28.92 19.98
C GLN A 20 25.74 -30.29 20.18
N LEU A 21 26.05 -30.63 21.43
CA LEU A 21 26.67 -31.90 21.80
C LEU A 21 25.87 -32.57 22.92
N SER A 22 25.77 -33.89 22.88
CA SER A 22 25.25 -34.67 23.99
C SER A 22 25.96 -36.01 24.12
N ILE A 23 26.06 -36.50 25.34
CA ILE A 23 26.68 -37.78 25.69
C ILE A 23 25.60 -38.72 26.21
N HIS A 24 25.58 -39.94 25.70
CA HIS A 24 24.57 -40.94 26.01
C HIS A 24 25.21 -42.27 26.41
N GLU A 25 24.55 -43.02 27.30
CA GLU A 25 24.89 -44.43 27.54
C GLU A 25 24.36 -45.28 26.37
N ARG A 26 25.15 -46.25 25.89
CA ARG A 26 24.70 -47.17 24.82
C ARG A 26 23.98 -48.39 25.39
N GLU A 27 22.88 -48.75 24.73
CA GLU A 27 22.14 -50.00 25.01
C GLU A 27 22.98 -51.26 24.68
N ASP A 28 23.64 -51.27 23.51
CA ASP A 28 24.39 -52.44 22.99
C ASP A 28 25.66 -52.78 23.78
N SER A 29 26.19 -51.83 24.56
CA SER A 29 27.42 -51.97 25.33
C SER A 29 27.35 -51.06 26.55
N PRO A 30 26.76 -51.54 27.67
CA PRO A 30 26.45 -50.74 28.86
C PRO A 30 27.65 -50.10 29.57
N GLN A 31 28.87 -50.42 29.15
CA GLN A 31 30.12 -49.83 29.65
C GLN A 31 30.67 -48.71 28.74
N SER A 32 30.02 -48.42 27.61
CA SER A 32 30.49 -47.46 26.61
C SER A 32 29.57 -46.26 26.52
N HIS A 33 30.18 -45.08 26.38
CA HIS A 33 29.46 -43.83 26.20
C HIS A 33 29.62 -43.39 24.74
N VAL A 34 28.55 -42.87 24.16
CA VAL A 34 28.60 -42.27 22.82
C VAL A 34 28.40 -40.77 22.94
N LEU A 35 29.33 -40.03 22.36
CA LEU A 35 29.24 -38.59 22.18
C LEU A 35 28.68 -38.36 20.78
N VAL A 36 27.58 -37.60 20.69
CA VAL A 36 26.99 -37.18 19.41
C VAL A 36 27.01 -35.66 19.34
N MET A 37 27.33 -35.14 18.17
CA MET A 37 27.39 -33.70 17.93
C MET A 37 26.77 -33.36 16.58
N LYS A 38 25.97 -32.30 16.56
CA LYS A 38 25.38 -31.74 15.34
C LYS A 38 25.56 -30.22 15.29
N GLY A 39 25.70 -29.65 14.10
CA GLY A 39 25.94 -28.22 13.97
C GLY A 39 26.12 -27.76 12.53
N ALA A 40 26.70 -26.57 12.37
CA ALA A 40 27.07 -26.04 11.06
C ALA A 40 28.04 -27.02 10.35
N PRO A 41 27.78 -27.42 9.09
CA PRO A 41 28.55 -28.45 8.39
C PRO A 41 30.07 -28.24 8.45
N GLU A 42 30.55 -27.05 8.13
CA GLU A 42 31.98 -26.69 8.14
C GLU A 42 32.59 -26.83 9.54
N ARG A 43 31.87 -26.38 10.58
CA ARG A 43 32.35 -26.46 11.97
C ARG A 43 32.40 -27.89 12.51
N ILE A 44 31.53 -28.76 12.00
CA ILE A 44 31.54 -30.17 12.35
C ILE A 44 32.69 -30.87 11.64
N LEU A 45 32.90 -30.59 10.35
CA LEU A 45 33.99 -31.17 9.57
C LEU A 45 35.37 -30.82 10.17
N ASP A 46 35.58 -29.56 10.57
CA ASP A 46 36.83 -29.08 11.21
C ASP A 46 37.19 -29.87 12.49
N ARG A 47 36.20 -30.48 13.15
CA ARG A 47 36.36 -31.24 14.39
C ARG A 47 36.47 -32.75 14.17
N CYS A 48 36.33 -33.21 12.94
CA CYS A 48 36.36 -34.63 12.58
C CYS A 48 37.73 -35.04 12.03
N SER A 49 38.18 -36.24 12.39
CA SER A 49 39.41 -36.86 11.84
C SER A 49 39.14 -38.15 11.07
N SER A 50 37.99 -38.77 11.28
CA SER A 50 37.54 -39.97 10.56
C SER A 50 36.12 -39.77 10.03
N ILE A 51 35.70 -40.64 9.11
CA ILE A 51 34.36 -40.68 8.53
C ILE A 51 33.83 -42.11 8.51
N LEU A 52 32.54 -42.28 8.75
CA LEU A 52 31.87 -43.58 8.74
C LEU A 52 31.37 -43.92 7.34
N VAL A 53 32.01 -44.88 6.69
CA VAL A 53 31.63 -45.35 5.33
C VAL A 53 31.21 -46.81 5.42
N GLN A 54 29.95 -47.10 5.07
CA GLN A 54 29.37 -48.47 5.08
C GLN A 54 29.64 -49.23 6.41
N GLY A 55 29.62 -48.52 7.54
CA GLY A 55 29.83 -49.08 8.88
C GLY A 55 31.30 -49.21 9.31
N LYS A 56 32.27 -48.80 8.49
CA LYS A 56 33.71 -48.75 8.85
C LYS A 56 34.18 -47.31 9.02
N GLU A 57 34.98 -47.06 10.05
CA GLU A 57 35.65 -45.78 10.25
C GLU A 57 36.91 -45.71 9.39
N ILE A 58 36.98 -44.72 8.51
CA ILE A 58 38.10 -44.46 7.59
C ILE A 58 38.67 -43.07 7.94
N PRO A 59 39.99 -42.82 7.86
CA PRO A 59 40.53 -41.48 8.00
C PRO A 59 39.89 -40.49 7.00
N LEU A 60 39.73 -39.24 7.44
CA LEU A 60 39.17 -38.16 6.62
C LEU A 60 40.24 -37.66 5.63
N ASP A 61 40.32 -38.31 4.47
CA ASP A 61 41.25 -37.95 3.40
C ASP A 61 40.74 -36.77 2.56
N LYS A 62 41.65 -36.13 1.81
CA LYS A 62 41.34 -34.93 1.01
C LYS A 62 40.23 -35.16 -0.02
N GLU A 63 40.18 -36.35 -0.62
CA GLU A 63 39.13 -36.73 -1.57
C GLU A 63 37.74 -36.76 -0.91
N MET A 64 37.65 -37.23 0.34
CA MET A 64 36.39 -37.24 1.10
C MET A 64 35.99 -35.83 1.55
N GLN A 65 36.96 -34.95 1.83
CA GLN A 65 36.69 -33.54 2.09
C GLN A 65 36.13 -32.84 0.85
N ASP A 66 36.70 -33.09 -0.33
CA ASP A 66 36.20 -32.54 -1.59
C ASP A 66 34.78 -33.07 -1.91
N ALA A 67 34.53 -34.36 -1.68
CA ALA A 67 33.20 -34.97 -1.85
C ALA A 67 32.17 -34.38 -0.87
N PHE A 68 32.55 -34.17 0.39
CA PHE A 68 31.72 -33.47 1.38
C PHE A 68 31.37 -32.06 0.90
N GLN A 69 32.36 -31.32 0.39
CA GLN A 69 32.18 -29.94 -0.03
C GLN A 69 31.23 -29.86 -1.23
N ASN A 70 31.36 -30.77 -2.19
CA ASN A 70 30.44 -30.90 -3.32
C ASN A 70 29.00 -31.20 -2.87
N ALA A 71 28.81 -32.18 -1.99
CA ALA A 71 27.49 -32.51 -1.46
C ALA A 71 26.86 -31.37 -0.66
N TYR A 72 27.66 -30.65 0.14
CA TYR A 72 27.20 -29.47 0.87
C TYR A 72 26.76 -28.34 -0.07
N MET A 73 27.52 -28.09 -1.14
CA MET A 73 27.18 -27.09 -2.14
C MET A 73 25.94 -27.47 -2.96
N GLU A 74 25.77 -28.76 -3.29
CA GLU A 74 24.60 -29.27 -4.01
C GLU A 74 23.32 -29.14 -3.17
N LEU A 75 23.33 -29.65 -1.94
CA LEU A 75 22.20 -29.56 -1.02
C LEU A 75 21.86 -28.10 -0.66
N GLY A 76 22.89 -27.27 -0.47
CA GLY A 76 22.71 -25.83 -0.28
C GLY A 76 22.11 -25.16 -1.52
N GLY A 77 22.54 -25.57 -2.72
CA GLY A 77 22.06 -25.07 -4.01
C GLY A 77 20.59 -25.42 -4.29
N LEU A 78 20.09 -26.49 -3.69
CA LEU A 78 18.66 -26.84 -3.67
C LEU A 78 17.83 -25.99 -2.70
N GLY A 79 18.46 -25.11 -1.92
CA GLY A 79 17.78 -24.28 -0.93
C GLY A 79 17.49 -25.00 0.38
N GLU A 80 18.18 -26.10 0.64
CA GLU A 80 18.00 -26.86 1.87
C GLU A 80 18.96 -26.36 2.95
N ARG A 81 18.50 -26.38 4.19
CA ARG A 81 19.33 -26.13 5.37
C ARG A 81 20.07 -27.41 5.72
N VAL A 82 21.39 -27.38 5.57
CA VAL A 82 22.24 -28.55 5.80
C VAL A 82 22.84 -28.51 7.21
N LEU A 83 22.78 -29.65 7.92
CA LEU A 83 23.42 -29.88 9.21
C LEU A 83 24.42 -31.02 9.11
N GLY A 84 25.59 -30.84 9.72
CA GLY A 84 26.58 -31.90 9.88
C GLY A 84 26.33 -32.69 11.15
N PHE A 85 26.51 -34.01 11.07
CA PHE A 85 26.39 -34.93 12.20
C PHE A 85 27.68 -35.75 12.33
N CYS A 86 28.19 -35.81 13.56
CA CYS A 86 29.34 -36.64 13.91
C CYS A 86 29.11 -37.34 15.25
N GLN A 87 29.88 -38.40 15.46
CA GLN A 87 29.85 -39.20 16.68
C GLN A 87 31.25 -39.56 17.13
N LEU A 88 31.41 -39.91 18.40
CA LEU A 88 32.62 -40.53 18.93
C LEU A 88 32.24 -41.54 20.00
N ASN A 89 32.73 -42.76 19.84
CA ASN A 89 32.64 -43.78 20.89
C ASN A 89 33.74 -43.51 21.91
N LEU A 90 33.36 -43.12 23.13
CA LEU A 90 34.31 -42.83 24.20
C LEU A 90 34.88 -44.15 24.75
N PRO A 91 36.21 -44.26 24.92
CA PRO A 91 36.83 -45.48 25.38
C PRO A 91 36.47 -45.77 26.85
N SER A 92 35.86 -46.93 27.10
CA SER A 92 35.39 -47.37 28.42
C SER A 92 36.47 -47.39 29.51
N GLY A 93 37.75 -47.53 29.13
CA GLY A 93 38.87 -47.49 30.07
C GLY A 93 39.18 -46.10 30.63
N LYS A 94 38.82 -45.02 29.93
CA LYS A 94 38.98 -43.63 30.40
C LYS A 94 37.69 -43.04 30.96
N PHE A 95 36.55 -43.50 30.47
CA PHE A 95 35.22 -42.99 30.85
C PHE A 95 34.34 -44.15 31.34
N PRO A 96 34.53 -44.62 32.59
CA PRO A 96 33.75 -45.71 33.15
C PRO A 96 32.31 -45.29 33.45
N ARG A 97 31.44 -46.28 33.69
CA ARG A 97 30.04 -46.02 34.05
C ARG A 97 29.94 -45.23 35.36
N GLY A 98 29.19 -44.13 35.34
CA GLY A 98 29.09 -43.18 36.46
C GLY A 98 30.15 -42.07 36.46
N PHE A 99 30.99 -41.97 35.41
CA PHE A 99 31.86 -40.82 35.22
C PHE A 99 31.04 -39.53 35.14
N LYS A 100 31.41 -38.54 35.94
CA LYS A 100 30.76 -37.23 35.92
C LYS A 100 31.37 -36.38 34.80
N PHE A 101 30.62 -36.19 33.73
CA PHE A 101 30.98 -35.28 32.66
C PHE A 101 30.73 -33.84 33.11
N ASP A 102 31.74 -33.00 32.97
CA ASP A 102 31.65 -31.57 33.26
C ASP A 102 31.55 -30.80 31.95
N THR A 103 30.52 -29.96 31.84
CA THR A 103 30.20 -29.17 30.65
C THR A 103 30.78 -27.76 30.68
N GLU A 104 31.27 -27.30 31.83
CA GLU A 104 31.92 -25.99 32.01
C GLU A 104 33.43 -26.11 31.82
N GLU A 105 34.06 -27.05 32.53
CA GLU A 105 35.45 -27.46 32.29
C GLU A 105 35.48 -28.77 31.50
N LEU A 106 35.67 -28.68 30.19
CA LEU A 106 35.57 -29.81 29.25
C LEU A 106 36.51 -30.96 29.65
N ASN A 107 35.95 -32.00 30.27
CA ASN A 107 36.67 -33.20 30.70
C ASN A 107 36.59 -34.38 29.71
N PHE A 108 36.11 -34.12 28.49
CA PHE A 108 35.96 -35.08 27.40
C PHE A 108 36.42 -34.48 26.06
N PRO A 109 36.81 -35.32 25.06
CA PRO A 109 37.27 -34.83 23.77
C PRO A 109 36.13 -34.17 22.96
N THR A 110 36.42 -33.02 22.36
CA THR A 110 35.52 -32.29 21.45
C THR A 110 36.12 -32.11 20.04
N GLU A 111 37.22 -32.80 19.78
CA GLU A 111 37.98 -32.83 18.52
C GLU A 111 38.33 -34.29 18.19
N LYS A 112 38.72 -34.56 16.94
CA LYS A 112 39.00 -35.91 16.41
C LYS A 112 37.78 -36.85 16.47
N LEU A 113 36.61 -36.30 16.14
CA LEU A 113 35.36 -37.03 16.06
C LEU A 113 35.27 -37.83 14.74
N CYS A 114 34.31 -38.75 14.67
CA CYS A 114 33.98 -39.52 13.46
C CYS A 114 32.76 -38.88 12.78
N PHE A 115 32.95 -38.33 11.58
CA PHE A 115 31.88 -37.77 10.77
C PHE A 115 30.94 -38.87 10.29
N VAL A 116 29.63 -38.66 10.43
CA VAL A 116 28.63 -39.67 10.04
C VAL A 116 27.96 -39.28 8.72
N GLY A 117 27.56 -38.01 8.58
CA GLY A 117 26.86 -37.56 7.40
C GLY A 117 26.30 -36.15 7.50
N LEU A 118 25.76 -35.70 6.37
CA LEU A 118 24.93 -34.51 6.26
C LEU A 118 23.46 -34.92 6.30
N MET A 119 22.62 -34.11 6.95
CA MET A 119 21.19 -34.12 6.67
C MET A 119 20.78 -32.72 6.25
N SER A 120 19.96 -32.66 5.22
CA SER A 120 19.33 -31.44 4.77
C SER A 120 17.85 -31.42 5.16
N MET A 121 17.33 -30.21 5.37
CA MET A 121 15.92 -29.97 5.60
C MET A 121 15.54 -28.68 4.89
N ILE A 122 14.42 -28.69 4.18
CA ILE A 122 13.91 -27.48 3.53
C ILE A 122 12.78 -26.90 4.38
N ASP A 123 12.78 -25.59 4.53
CA ASP A 123 11.58 -24.85 4.91
C ASP A 123 10.92 -24.37 3.61
N PRO A 124 9.93 -25.12 3.08
CA PRO A 124 9.39 -24.82 1.76
C PRO A 124 8.65 -23.47 1.79
N PRO A 125 8.72 -22.68 0.71
CA PRO A 125 7.91 -21.48 0.62
C PRO A 125 6.42 -21.84 0.69
N ARG A 126 5.64 -21.00 1.37
CA ARG A 126 4.18 -21.18 1.45
C ARG A 126 3.59 -21.18 0.04
N ALA A 127 2.58 -22.01 -0.22
CA ALA A 127 2.05 -22.26 -1.56
C ALA A 127 1.59 -21.00 -2.32
N ALA A 128 1.10 -19.98 -1.61
CA ALA A 128 0.63 -18.72 -2.20
C ALA A 128 1.75 -17.71 -2.53
N VAL A 129 2.95 -17.89 -1.97
CA VAL A 129 4.05 -16.90 -2.08
C VAL A 129 4.54 -16.73 -3.52
N PRO A 130 4.80 -17.79 -4.32
CA PRO A 130 5.29 -17.62 -5.69
C PRO A 130 4.33 -16.80 -6.57
N ASP A 131 3.02 -17.10 -6.53
CA ASP A 131 2.00 -16.35 -7.27
C ASP A 131 1.90 -14.90 -6.80
N ALA A 132 1.93 -14.67 -5.48
CA ALA A 132 1.85 -13.34 -4.92
C ALA A 132 3.06 -12.46 -5.27
N VAL A 133 4.29 -13.01 -5.23
CA VAL A 133 5.49 -12.31 -5.69
C VAL A 133 5.37 -11.98 -7.18
N GLY A 134 4.92 -12.94 -8.01
CA GLY A 134 4.66 -12.72 -9.42
C GLY A 134 3.66 -11.58 -9.69
N LYS A 135 2.57 -11.50 -8.92
CA LYS A 135 1.57 -10.42 -9.01
C LYS A 135 2.13 -9.07 -8.57
N CYS A 136 2.89 -9.02 -7.48
CA CYS A 136 3.58 -7.79 -7.06
C CYS A 136 4.52 -7.26 -8.15
N ARG A 137 5.31 -8.15 -8.77
CA ARG A 137 6.21 -7.79 -9.88
C ARG A 137 5.45 -7.35 -11.13
N SER A 138 4.35 -8.03 -11.46
CA SER A 138 3.47 -7.64 -12.58
C SER A 138 2.88 -6.24 -12.37
N ALA A 139 2.66 -5.86 -11.12
CA ALA A 139 2.23 -4.52 -10.71
C ALA A 139 3.38 -3.50 -10.62
N GLY A 140 4.59 -3.85 -11.05
CA GLY A 140 5.77 -2.99 -11.06
C GLY A 140 6.44 -2.80 -9.69
N ILE A 141 6.11 -3.63 -8.70
CA ILE A 141 6.73 -3.57 -7.38
C ILE A 141 8.04 -4.33 -7.40
N LYS A 142 9.13 -3.67 -6.98
CA LYS A 142 10.43 -4.29 -6.76
C LYS A 142 10.40 -5.09 -5.45
N VAL A 143 10.68 -6.39 -5.52
CA VAL A 143 10.71 -7.28 -4.36
C VAL A 143 12.16 -7.59 -4.01
N ILE A 144 12.56 -7.34 -2.76
CA ILE A 144 13.91 -7.55 -2.25
C ILE A 144 13.83 -8.55 -1.09
N MET A 145 14.66 -9.58 -1.10
CA MET A 145 14.77 -10.51 0.03
C MET A 145 15.80 -10.00 1.04
N VAL A 146 15.44 -10.00 2.32
CA VAL A 146 16.36 -9.62 3.42
C VAL A 146 16.30 -10.66 4.55
N THR A 147 17.26 -11.58 4.56
CA THR A 147 17.28 -12.74 5.48
C THR A 147 18.59 -12.89 6.26
N GLY A 148 18.49 -13.50 7.45
CA GLY A 148 19.64 -13.95 8.24
C GLY A 148 20.21 -15.31 7.81
N ASP A 149 19.60 -15.96 6.82
CA ASP A 149 20.02 -17.27 6.31
C ASP A 149 21.30 -17.19 5.47
N HIS A 150 21.87 -18.37 5.19
CA HIS A 150 23.07 -18.49 4.38
C HIS A 150 22.80 -18.07 2.92
N PRO A 151 23.75 -17.41 2.21
CA PRO A 151 23.55 -16.93 0.84
C PRO A 151 23.07 -17.98 -0.15
N ILE A 152 23.60 -19.21 -0.07
CA ILE A 152 23.26 -20.29 -0.99
C ILE A 152 21.78 -20.67 -0.85
N THR A 153 21.32 -20.86 0.40
CA THR A 153 19.92 -21.14 0.72
C THR A 153 19.02 -19.99 0.31
N ALA A 154 19.38 -18.75 0.66
CA ALA A 154 18.61 -17.56 0.32
C ALA A 154 18.45 -17.38 -1.20
N LYS A 155 19.53 -17.61 -1.97
CA LYS A 155 19.53 -17.54 -3.44
C LYS A 155 18.60 -18.59 -4.05
N ALA A 156 18.63 -19.83 -3.55
CA ALA A 156 17.78 -20.90 -4.04
C ALA A 156 16.30 -20.67 -3.73
N ILE A 157 15.96 -20.23 -2.50
CA ILE A 157 14.58 -19.86 -2.15
C ILE A 157 14.13 -18.66 -2.99
N ALA A 158 14.97 -17.65 -3.19
CA ALA A 158 14.66 -16.48 -4.01
C ALA A 158 14.35 -16.86 -5.48
N LYS A 159 15.05 -17.86 -6.04
CA LYS A 159 14.70 -18.44 -7.35
C LYS A 159 13.36 -19.18 -7.29
N GLY A 160 13.14 -20.02 -6.27
CA GLY A 160 11.92 -20.81 -6.11
C GLY A 160 10.63 -19.98 -5.94
N VAL A 161 10.72 -18.78 -5.35
CA VAL A 161 9.56 -17.87 -5.19
C VAL A 161 9.46 -16.78 -6.26
N GLY A 162 10.40 -16.73 -7.21
CA GLY A 162 10.37 -15.75 -8.31
C GLY A 162 10.86 -14.33 -7.96
N ILE A 163 11.64 -14.17 -6.88
CA ILE A 163 12.39 -12.93 -6.60
C ILE A 163 13.56 -12.80 -7.59
N ILE A 164 14.28 -13.89 -7.80
CA ILE A 164 15.25 -14.03 -8.90
C ILE A 164 14.55 -14.78 -10.03
N SER A 165 14.49 -14.20 -11.21
CA SER A 165 13.84 -14.83 -12.37
C SER A 165 14.69 -15.97 -12.93
N GLU A 166 14.04 -17.00 -13.49
CA GLU A 166 14.75 -18.02 -14.26
C GLU A 166 15.53 -17.39 -15.42
N GLY A 167 16.81 -17.74 -15.55
CA GLY A 167 17.71 -17.22 -16.57
C GLY A 167 18.47 -15.94 -16.20
N ASN A 168 18.12 -15.25 -15.10
CA ASN A 168 18.96 -14.16 -14.59
C ASN A 168 20.13 -14.73 -13.77
N GLU A 169 21.32 -14.23 -14.07
CA GLU A 169 22.58 -14.64 -13.45
C GLU A 169 23.07 -13.58 -12.47
N THR A 170 23.73 -14.03 -11.39
CA THR A 170 24.52 -13.15 -10.53
C THR A 170 25.95 -12.99 -11.05
N VAL A 171 26.70 -12.04 -10.52
CA VAL A 171 28.11 -11.83 -10.90
C VAL A 171 28.93 -13.11 -10.71
N GLU A 172 28.64 -13.86 -9.64
CA GLU A 172 29.27 -15.15 -9.34
C GLU A 172 28.87 -16.24 -10.35
N ASP A 173 27.62 -16.24 -10.82
CA ASP A 173 27.14 -17.20 -11.83
C ASP A 173 27.82 -16.95 -13.17
N ILE A 174 27.95 -15.68 -13.58
CA ILE A 174 28.63 -15.29 -14.82
C ILE A 174 30.12 -15.67 -14.75
N ALA A 175 30.77 -15.39 -13.62
CA ALA A 175 32.16 -15.76 -13.38
C ALA A 175 32.38 -17.27 -13.48
N ALA A 176 31.51 -18.06 -12.84
CA ALA A 176 31.57 -19.52 -12.87
C ALA A 176 31.32 -20.09 -14.28
N ARG A 177 30.33 -19.55 -15.00
CA ARG A 177 30.01 -19.97 -16.38
C ARG A 177 31.13 -19.68 -17.37
N LEU A 178 31.77 -18.51 -17.26
CA LEU A 178 32.87 -18.09 -18.13
C LEU A 178 34.24 -18.61 -17.65
N ASN A 179 34.29 -19.23 -16.46
CA ASN A 179 35.51 -19.67 -15.79
C ASN A 179 36.55 -18.54 -15.65
N ILE A 180 36.09 -17.33 -15.31
CA ILE A 180 36.92 -16.14 -15.06
C ILE A 180 36.79 -15.68 -13.61
N PRO A 181 37.78 -14.98 -13.05
CA PRO A 181 37.66 -14.37 -11.73
C PRO A 181 36.49 -13.38 -11.66
N VAL A 182 35.79 -13.33 -10.52
CA VAL A 182 34.65 -12.41 -10.27
C VAL A 182 35.01 -10.95 -10.53
N SER A 183 36.27 -10.56 -10.27
CA SER A 183 36.77 -9.20 -10.51
C SER A 183 36.81 -8.78 -11.99
N GLN A 184 36.75 -9.73 -12.92
CA GLN A 184 36.75 -9.47 -14.36
C GLN A 184 35.34 -9.39 -14.94
N VAL A 185 34.31 -9.74 -14.18
CA VAL A 185 32.92 -9.64 -14.61
C VAL A 185 32.45 -8.21 -14.42
N ASN A 186 31.82 -7.64 -15.46
CA ASN A 186 31.18 -6.35 -15.34
C ASN A 186 29.90 -6.47 -14.49
N PRO A 187 29.80 -5.82 -13.33
CA PRO A 187 28.63 -5.94 -12.45
C PRO A 187 27.32 -5.53 -13.12
N ARG A 188 27.38 -4.68 -14.16
CA ARG A 188 26.18 -4.23 -14.89
C ARG A 188 25.57 -5.29 -15.81
N GLU A 189 26.30 -6.35 -16.12
CA GLU A 189 25.77 -7.47 -16.91
C GLU A 189 24.86 -8.37 -16.07
N ALA A 190 25.09 -8.40 -14.75
CA ALA A 190 24.25 -9.15 -13.81
C ALA A 190 23.03 -8.32 -13.39
N LYS A 191 21.83 -8.82 -13.73
CA LYS A 191 20.57 -8.20 -13.26
C LYS A 191 20.24 -8.55 -11.81
N ALA A 192 20.76 -9.68 -11.35
CA ALA A 192 20.57 -10.19 -10.01
C ALA A 192 21.85 -10.07 -9.18
N CYS A 193 21.73 -9.77 -7.89
CA CYS A 193 22.87 -9.81 -6.97
C CYS A 193 22.50 -10.43 -5.62
N VAL A 194 23.47 -11.11 -5.03
CA VAL A 194 23.37 -11.65 -3.67
C VAL A 194 24.44 -10.99 -2.82
N VAL A 195 24.01 -10.17 -1.87
CA VAL A 195 24.91 -9.41 -1.01
C VAL A 195 24.99 -10.09 0.36
N HIS A 196 26.21 -10.41 0.79
CA HIS A 196 26.43 -11.01 2.11
C HIS A 196 26.51 -9.93 3.19
N GLY A 197 25.97 -10.22 4.38
CA GLY A 197 25.94 -9.30 5.52
C GLY A 197 27.32 -8.87 6.00
N SER A 198 28.37 -9.67 5.81
CA SER A 198 29.74 -9.22 6.12
C SER A 198 30.18 -8.08 5.21
N ASP A 199 29.90 -8.20 3.91
CA ASP A 199 30.32 -7.20 2.91
C ASP A 199 29.51 -5.91 3.10
N LEU A 200 28.22 -6.05 3.41
CA LEU A 200 27.33 -4.93 3.71
C LEU A 200 27.80 -4.09 4.91
N LYS A 201 28.55 -4.68 5.85
CA LYS A 201 29.08 -3.96 7.01
C LYS A 201 30.17 -2.95 6.63
N ASP A 202 30.95 -3.28 5.60
CA ASP A 202 32.09 -2.47 5.15
C ASP A 202 31.69 -1.51 4.00
N MET A 203 30.45 -1.62 3.50
CA MET A 203 29.91 -0.75 2.44
C MET A 203 29.50 0.63 2.97
N THR A 204 29.75 1.67 2.16
CA THR A 204 29.18 3.00 2.41
C THR A 204 27.73 3.09 1.89
N SER A 205 27.00 4.11 2.35
CA SER A 205 25.62 4.36 1.92
C SER A 205 25.52 4.54 0.40
N GLU A 206 26.51 5.18 -0.23
CA GLU A 206 26.52 5.44 -1.68
C GLU A 206 26.72 4.15 -2.48
N GLN A 207 27.54 3.22 -1.98
CA GLN A 207 27.75 1.91 -2.60
C GLN A 207 26.47 1.07 -2.52
N LEU A 208 25.78 1.10 -1.38
CA LEU A 208 24.48 0.45 -1.23
C LEU A 208 23.45 1.05 -2.21
N ASP A 209 23.42 2.37 -2.33
CA ASP A 209 22.52 3.07 -3.26
C ASP A 209 22.83 2.74 -4.74
N GLU A 210 24.10 2.48 -5.07
CA GLU A 210 24.50 2.00 -6.41
C GLU A 210 24.02 0.56 -6.66
N ILE A 211 24.18 -0.34 -5.69
CA ILE A 211 23.67 -1.73 -5.80
C ILE A 211 22.16 -1.72 -6.01
N LEU A 212 21.44 -0.95 -5.21
CA LEU A 212 19.98 -0.83 -5.25
C LEU A 212 19.48 -0.22 -6.58
N ARG A 213 20.25 0.64 -7.24
CA ARG A 213 19.89 1.23 -8.55
C ARG A 213 20.21 0.30 -9.73
N ASN A 214 21.38 -0.34 -9.70
CA ASN A 214 21.89 -1.10 -10.84
C ASN A 214 21.26 -2.49 -10.98
N HIS A 215 20.84 -3.10 -9.86
CA HIS A 215 20.30 -4.46 -9.86
C HIS A 215 18.79 -4.44 -9.61
N THR A 216 18.03 -5.19 -10.42
CA THR A 216 16.57 -5.28 -10.27
C THR A 216 16.16 -6.35 -9.28
N GLU A 217 16.94 -7.42 -9.16
CA GLU A 217 16.64 -8.60 -8.34
C GLU A 217 17.71 -8.73 -7.26
N ILE A 218 17.35 -8.48 -5.99
CA ILE A 218 18.33 -8.32 -4.93
C ILE A 218 17.99 -9.25 -3.77
N VAL A 219 19.02 -9.96 -3.29
CA VAL A 219 18.94 -10.80 -2.10
C VAL A 219 20.03 -10.37 -1.13
N PHE A 220 19.65 -9.87 0.04
CA PHE A 220 20.55 -9.66 1.16
C PHE A 220 20.47 -10.87 2.09
N ALA A 221 21.60 -11.56 2.25
CA ALA A 221 21.71 -12.77 3.05
C ALA A 221 22.65 -12.55 4.24
N ARG A 222 22.46 -13.34 5.30
CA ARG A 222 23.20 -13.24 6.56
C ARG A 222 23.17 -11.86 7.22
N THR A 223 22.06 -11.13 7.06
CA THR A 223 21.93 -9.77 7.60
C THR A 223 21.61 -9.74 9.10
N SER A 224 22.18 -8.77 9.82
CA SER A 224 21.76 -8.43 11.20
C SER A 224 20.48 -7.57 11.22
N PRO A 225 19.76 -7.48 12.36
CA PRO A 225 18.59 -6.59 12.51
C PRO A 225 18.88 -5.14 12.12
N GLN A 226 20.05 -4.62 12.50
CA GLN A 226 20.49 -3.26 12.17
C GLN A 226 20.75 -3.08 10.67
N GLN A 227 21.27 -4.13 10.00
CA GLN A 227 21.46 -4.10 8.55
C GLN A 227 20.13 -4.10 7.80
N LYS A 228 19.11 -4.81 8.31
CA LYS A 228 17.76 -4.73 7.72
C LYS A 228 17.23 -3.29 7.71
N LEU A 229 17.43 -2.58 8.82
CA LEU A 229 17.08 -1.16 8.93
C LEU A 229 17.84 -0.30 7.90
N ILE A 230 19.16 -0.49 7.77
CA ILE A 230 19.98 0.26 6.80
C ILE A 230 19.51 0.03 5.36
N ILE A 231 19.11 -1.21 5.01
CA ILE A 231 18.59 -1.54 3.68
C ILE A 231 17.27 -0.79 3.40
N VAL A 232 16.37 -0.74 4.38
CA VAL A 232 15.11 0.01 4.28
C VAL A 232 15.39 1.50 4.09
N GLU A 233 16.32 2.06 4.87
CA GLU A 233 16.73 3.46 4.74
C GLU A 233 17.36 3.76 3.38
N GLY A 234 18.17 2.85 2.83
CA GLY A 234 18.74 2.98 1.48
C GLY A 234 17.64 3.03 0.41
N CYS A 235 16.64 2.17 0.51
CA CYS A 235 15.50 2.18 -0.41
C CYS A 235 14.69 3.48 -0.30
N GLN A 236 14.41 3.96 0.92
CA GLN A 236 13.71 5.22 1.17
C GLN A 236 14.50 6.44 0.67
N ARG A 237 15.84 6.42 0.77
CA ARG A 237 16.73 7.49 0.28
C ARG A 237 16.60 7.72 -1.22
N GLN A 238 16.21 6.70 -1.97
CA GLN A 238 15.94 6.80 -3.42
C GLN A 238 14.56 7.40 -3.74
N GLY A 239 13.78 7.79 -2.72
CA GLY A 239 12.43 8.32 -2.87
C GLY A 239 11.36 7.25 -3.13
N ALA A 240 11.68 5.97 -2.91
CA ALA A 240 10.73 4.88 -3.00
C ALA A 240 9.91 4.76 -1.70
N ILE A 241 8.66 4.31 -1.83
CA ILE A 241 7.81 3.90 -0.70
C ILE A 241 8.09 2.43 -0.41
N VAL A 242 8.46 2.11 0.83
CA VAL A 242 8.97 0.79 1.21
C VAL A 242 8.00 0.09 2.15
N ALA A 243 7.54 -1.08 1.74
CA ALA A 243 6.81 -2.01 2.59
C ALA A 243 7.76 -3.11 3.08
N VAL A 244 7.69 -3.46 4.37
CA VAL A 244 8.49 -4.55 4.96
C VAL A 244 7.56 -5.61 5.52
N THR A 245 7.82 -6.86 5.19
CA THR A 245 7.11 -8.03 5.73
C THR A 245 8.03 -8.85 6.62
N GLY A 246 7.63 -9.16 7.84
CA GLY A 246 8.46 -9.95 8.77
C GLY A 246 7.65 -10.60 9.89
N ASP A 247 8.27 -11.54 10.58
CA ASP A 247 7.66 -12.31 11.67
C ASP A 247 8.58 -12.43 12.90
N GLY A 248 9.88 -12.25 12.72
CA GLY A 248 10.86 -12.34 13.80
C GLY A 248 11.01 -11.04 14.60
N VAL A 249 11.48 -11.17 15.84
CA VAL A 249 11.94 -10.02 16.64
C VAL A 249 13.04 -9.23 15.91
N ASN A 250 13.83 -9.93 15.08
CA ASN A 250 14.88 -9.37 14.25
C ASN A 250 14.37 -8.37 13.19
N ASP A 251 13.09 -8.43 12.83
CA ASP A 251 12.49 -7.58 11.79
C ASP A 251 11.92 -6.29 12.37
N SER A 252 11.72 -6.22 13.69
CA SER A 252 11.06 -5.09 14.37
C SER A 252 11.65 -3.71 14.01
N PRO A 253 12.99 -3.51 13.95
CA PRO A 253 13.54 -2.22 13.56
C PRO A 253 13.20 -1.83 12.11
N ALA A 254 13.24 -2.80 11.19
CA ALA A 254 12.93 -2.58 9.78
C ALA A 254 11.43 -2.34 9.56
N LEU A 255 10.58 -3.13 10.24
CA LEU A 255 9.11 -2.95 10.25
C LEU A 255 8.74 -1.55 10.72
N LYS A 256 9.36 -1.06 11.79
CA LYS A 256 9.04 0.25 12.35
C LYS A 256 9.50 1.42 11.48
N LYS A 257 10.57 1.23 10.70
CA LYS A 257 11.13 2.27 9.83
C LYS A 257 10.45 2.32 8.45
N ALA A 258 9.91 1.19 7.99
CA ALA A 258 9.19 1.10 6.74
C ALA A 258 8.03 2.11 6.68
N ASP A 259 7.64 2.51 5.48
CA ASP A 259 6.43 3.34 5.29
C ASP A 259 5.17 2.53 5.64
N ILE A 260 5.25 1.20 5.51
CA ILE A 260 4.27 0.27 6.02
C ILE A 260 4.94 -1.04 6.47
N GLY A 261 4.86 -1.33 7.76
CA GLY A 261 5.28 -2.60 8.34
C GLY A 261 4.14 -3.63 8.33
N ILE A 262 4.41 -4.86 7.86
CA ILE A 262 3.44 -5.95 7.75
C ILE A 262 3.95 -7.15 8.56
N ALA A 263 3.21 -7.54 9.60
CA ALA A 263 3.54 -8.67 10.46
C ALA A 263 2.64 -9.88 10.23
N MET A 264 3.18 -11.08 10.46
CA MET A 264 2.43 -12.34 10.43
C MET A 264 1.65 -12.53 11.74
N GLY A 265 0.38 -12.92 11.66
CA GLY A 265 -0.52 -13.02 12.81
C GLY A 265 -0.29 -14.27 13.66
N ILE A 266 0.03 -15.40 13.04
CA ILE A 266 0.23 -16.69 13.69
C ILE A 266 1.72 -16.92 13.94
N SER A 267 2.56 -16.86 12.91
CA SER A 267 4.02 -17.08 13.05
C SER A 267 4.77 -15.90 13.68
N GLY A 268 4.18 -14.69 13.63
CA GLY A 268 4.83 -13.48 14.14
C GLY A 268 5.00 -13.45 15.65
N SER A 269 6.16 -12.97 16.09
CA SER A 269 6.43 -12.60 17.47
C SER A 269 5.61 -11.38 17.91
N ASP A 270 5.29 -11.28 19.21
CA ASP A 270 4.53 -10.14 19.73
C ASP A 270 5.22 -8.80 19.47
N VAL A 271 6.57 -8.79 19.53
CA VAL A 271 7.38 -7.59 19.23
C VAL A 271 7.20 -7.18 17.76
N SER A 272 7.22 -8.13 16.82
CA SER A 272 7.01 -7.83 15.39
C SER A 272 5.60 -7.29 15.12
N LYS A 273 4.58 -7.85 15.77
CA LYS A 273 3.18 -7.41 15.64
C LYS A 273 2.95 -6.00 16.17
N GLN A 274 3.61 -5.64 17.28
CA GLN A 274 3.54 -4.28 17.84
C GLN A 274 4.33 -3.25 17.02
N ALA A 275 5.38 -3.69 16.31
CA ALA A 275 6.18 -2.80 15.47
C ALA A 275 5.54 -2.51 14.11
N ALA A 276 4.70 -3.42 13.61
CA ALA A 276 4.03 -3.32 12.31
C ALA A 276 2.77 -2.44 12.33
N ASP A 277 2.40 -1.92 11.17
CA ASP A 277 1.19 -1.12 10.94
C ASP A 277 0.00 -1.99 10.47
N MET A 278 0.29 -3.15 9.89
CA MET A 278 -0.68 -4.12 9.40
C MET A 278 -0.34 -5.54 9.87
N ILE A 279 -1.35 -6.30 10.25
CA ILE A 279 -1.19 -7.69 10.73
C ILE A 279 -2.01 -8.63 9.84
N LEU A 280 -1.35 -9.66 9.28
CA LEU A 280 -1.98 -10.71 8.48
C LEU A 280 -2.44 -11.85 9.40
N LEU A 281 -3.70 -11.81 9.82
CA LEU A 281 -4.25 -12.77 10.79
C LEU A 281 -4.20 -14.23 10.32
N ASP A 282 -4.18 -14.47 9.01
CA ASP A 282 -4.19 -15.78 8.37
C ASP A 282 -2.81 -16.25 7.88
N ASP A 283 -1.75 -15.48 8.13
CA ASP A 283 -0.40 -15.71 7.62
C ASP A 283 -0.34 -15.87 6.08
N ASN A 284 -1.31 -15.31 5.35
CA ASN A 284 -1.37 -15.45 3.91
C ASN A 284 -0.71 -14.26 3.20
N PHE A 285 0.43 -14.53 2.55
CA PHE A 285 1.16 -13.51 1.80
C PHE A 285 0.34 -12.93 0.62
N ALA A 286 -0.65 -13.67 0.09
CA ALA A 286 -1.53 -13.16 -0.97
C ALA A 286 -2.34 -11.94 -0.53
N SER A 287 -2.60 -11.77 0.77
CA SER A 287 -3.32 -10.62 1.32
C SER A 287 -2.60 -9.29 1.04
N ILE A 288 -1.27 -9.31 0.83
CA ILE A 288 -0.50 -8.13 0.43
C ILE A 288 -0.89 -7.68 -0.97
N VAL A 289 -1.11 -8.62 -1.90
CA VAL A 289 -1.54 -8.32 -3.26
C VAL A 289 -2.91 -7.66 -3.23
N THR A 290 -3.84 -8.20 -2.44
CA THR A 290 -5.17 -7.59 -2.22
C THR A 290 -5.02 -6.20 -1.60
N GLY A 291 -4.15 -6.03 -0.61
CA GLY A 291 -3.88 -4.73 0.01
C GLY A 291 -3.34 -3.68 -0.98
N VAL A 292 -2.48 -4.09 -1.91
CA VAL A 292 -1.98 -3.23 -3.00
C VAL A 292 -3.11 -2.85 -3.95
N GLU A 293 -3.97 -3.80 -4.31
CA GLU A 293 -5.13 -3.57 -5.18
C GLU A 293 -6.11 -2.58 -4.54
N GLU A 294 -6.53 -2.83 -3.30
CA GLU A 294 -7.43 -1.95 -2.54
C GLU A 294 -6.81 -0.57 -2.29
N GLY A 295 -5.51 -0.51 -1.96
CA GLY A 295 -4.80 0.76 -1.78
C GLY A 295 -4.74 1.60 -3.06
N ARG A 296 -4.62 0.95 -4.22
CA ARG A 296 -4.69 1.60 -5.54
C ARG A 296 -6.10 2.05 -5.87
N LEU A 297 -7.10 1.25 -5.53
CA LEU A 297 -8.52 1.55 -5.78
C LEU A 297 -8.98 2.76 -4.95
N ILE A 298 -8.73 2.74 -3.64
CA ILE A 298 -9.15 3.82 -2.75
C ILE A 298 -8.48 5.14 -3.11
N PHE A 299 -7.21 5.13 -3.55
CA PHE A 299 -6.53 6.35 -4.00
C PHE A 299 -7.25 7.01 -5.20
N ASP A 300 -7.64 6.21 -6.19
CA ASP A 300 -8.39 6.73 -7.35
C ASP A 300 -9.80 7.18 -6.95
N ASN A 301 -10.46 6.46 -6.05
CA ASN A 301 -11.80 6.82 -5.57
C ASN A 301 -11.79 8.08 -4.69
N LEU A 302 -10.74 8.30 -3.91
CA LEU A 302 -10.56 9.54 -3.15
C LEU A 302 -10.39 10.74 -4.07
N LYS A 303 -9.70 10.60 -5.22
CA LYS A 303 -9.67 11.68 -6.23
C LYS A 303 -11.06 12.04 -6.74
N LYS A 304 -11.91 11.05 -6.97
CA LYS A 304 -13.29 11.24 -7.44
C LYS A 304 -14.13 11.96 -6.39
N SER A 305 -14.07 11.48 -5.15
CA SER A 305 -14.76 12.08 -4.01
C SER A 305 -14.32 13.52 -3.75
N ILE A 306 -13.01 13.78 -3.78
CA ILE A 306 -12.47 15.13 -3.61
C ILE A 306 -12.89 16.04 -4.78
N ALA A 307 -12.82 15.56 -6.03
CA ALA A 307 -13.24 16.36 -7.18
C ALA A 307 -14.74 16.76 -7.10
N TYR A 308 -15.60 15.85 -6.65
CA TYR A 308 -17.02 16.11 -6.44
C TYR A 308 -17.24 17.23 -5.41
N THR A 309 -16.67 17.08 -4.20
CA THR A 309 -16.84 18.09 -3.13
C THR A 309 -16.17 19.42 -3.47
N LEU A 310 -15.06 19.41 -4.20
CA LEU A 310 -14.40 20.65 -4.63
C LEU A 310 -15.22 21.40 -5.69
N THR A 311 -16.03 20.71 -6.49
CA THR A 311 -16.77 21.35 -7.59
C THR A 311 -17.89 22.27 -7.06
N SER A 312 -18.58 21.88 -5.99
CA SER A 312 -19.64 22.68 -5.35
C SER A 312 -19.14 23.95 -4.66
N ASN A 313 -17.85 24.08 -4.35
CA ASN A 313 -17.30 25.31 -3.76
C ASN A 313 -17.45 26.54 -4.66
N ILE A 314 -17.42 26.39 -5.99
CA ILE A 314 -17.53 27.52 -6.93
C ILE A 314 -18.93 28.16 -6.93
N PRO A 315 -20.03 27.41 -7.11
CA PRO A 315 -21.37 27.98 -6.97
C PRO A 315 -21.66 28.53 -5.57
N GLU A 316 -20.87 28.20 -4.55
CA GLU A 316 -21.01 28.77 -3.20
C GLU A 316 -20.23 30.06 -2.98
N ILE A 317 -19.02 30.16 -3.52
CA ILE A 317 -18.15 31.35 -3.39
C ILE A 317 -18.62 32.47 -4.33
N THR A 318 -19.03 32.13 -5.56
CA THR A 318 -19.38 33.12 -6.58
C THR A 318 -20.56 34.04 -6.21
N PRO A 319 -21.62 33.60 -5.49
CA PRO A 319 -22.63 34.46 -4.90
C PRO A 319 -22.07 35.62 -4.07
N PHE A 320 -21.11 35.35 -3.18
CA PHE A 320 -20.48 36.39 -2.35
C PHE A 320 -19.64 37.36 -3.17
N LEU A 321 -18.93 36.86 -4.20
CA LEU A 321 -18.17 37.72 -5.10
C LEU A 321 -19.09 38.69 -5.86
N PHE A 322 -20.20 38.20 -6.40
CA PHE A 322 -21.17 39.05 -7.10
C PHE A 322 -21.89 40.01 -6.16
N PHE A 323 -22.23 39.57 -4.95
CA PHE A 323 -22.79 40.42 -3.90
C PHE A 323 -21.88 41.63 -3.55
N ILE A 324 -20.56 41.45 -3.60
CA ILE A 324 -19.59 42.52 -3.32
C ILE A 324 -19.31 43.37 -4.57
N ILE A 325 -19.05 42.74 -5.71
CA ILE A 325 -18.57 43.43 -6.92
C ILE A 325 -19.73 44.13 -7.64
N VAL A 326 -20.86 43.44 -7.78
CA VAL A 326 -22.02 43.89 -8.57
C VAL A 326 -23.07 44.58 -7.67
N ASN A 327 -22.93 44.48 -6.34
CA ASN A 327 -23.86 45.05 -5.37
C ASN A 327 -25.32 44.61 -5.61
N ILE A 328 -25.52 43.33 -5.88
CA ILE A 328 -26.83 42.68 -5.97
C ILE A 328 -27.25 42.09 -4.62
N PRO A 329 -28.53 41.77 -4.39
CA PRO A 329 -28.98 41.02 -3.21
C PRO A 329 -28.27 39.67 -3.11
N LEU A 330 -28.03 39.18 -1.89
CA LEU A 330 -27.28 37.95 -1.66
C LEU A 330 -27.96 36.75 -2.36
N PRO A 331 -27.28 36.04 -3.29
CA PRO A 331 -27.89 34.91 -3.99
C PRO A 331 -27.96 33.61 -3.17
N LEU A 332 -26.99 33.39 -2.27
CA LEU A 332 -26.86 32.20 -1.45
C LEU A 332 -26.41 32.59 -0.03
N GLY A 333 -27.08 32.05 0.99
CA GLY A 333 -26.78 32.33 2.38
C GLY A 333 -25.73 31.38 3.00
N THR A 334 -25.15 31.78 4.12
CA THR A 334 -24.20 30.93 4.86
C THR A 334 -24.83 29.65 5.40
N VAL A 335 -26.09 29.72 5.87
CA VAL A 335 -26.80 28.54 6.38
C VAL A 335 -27.06 27.54 5.26
N THR A 336 -27.42 28.02 4.06
CA THR A 336 -27.65 27.14 2.91
C THR A 336 -26.38 26.46 2.42
N ILE A 337 -25.21 27.11 2.54
CA ILE A 337 -23.90 26.48 2.27
C ILE A 337 -23.65 25.33 3.23
N LEU A 338 -23.85 25.56 4.54
CA LEU A 338 -23.70 24.49 5.53
C LEU A 338 -24.63 23.30 5.27
N CYS A 339 -25.84 23.54 4.75
CA CYS A 339 -26.76 22.47 4.35
C CYS A 339 -26.26 21.65 3.14
N ILE A 340 -25.40 22.22 2.30
CA ILE A 340 -24.77 21.52 1.18
C ILE A 340 -23.62 20.68 1.71
N ASP A 341 -22.59 21.34 2.26
CA ASP A 341 -21.33 20.73 2.71
C ASP A 341 -21.53 19.64 3.77
N LEU A 342 -22.39 19.90 4.75
CA LEU A 342 -22.62 19.01 5.91
C LEU A 342 -23.96 18.26 5.81
N GLY A 343 -24.67 18.38 4.70
CA GLY A 343 -25.96 17.75 4.49
C GLY A 343 -25.96 16.97 3.19
N THR A 344 -26.40 17.63 2.11
CA THR A 344 -26.70 16.95 0.84
C THR A 344 -25.48 16.29 0.20
N ASP A 345 -24.29 16.90 0.27
CA ASP A 345 -23.10 16.35 -0.42
C ASP A 345 -22.43 15.18 0.31
N MET A 346 -22.76 14.94 1.59
CA MET A 346 -22.06 13.93 2.40
C MET A 346 -22.24 12.50 1.88
N VAL A 347 -23.49 12.07 1.68
CA VAL A 347 -23.79 10.69 1.25
C VAL A 347 -23.30 10.43 -0.18
N PRO A 348 -23.55 11.33 -1.16
CA PRO A 348 -22.95 11.23 -2.49
C PRO A 348 -21.42 11.14 -2.47
N ALA A 349 -20.71 12.01 -1.74
CA ALA A 349 -19.25 12.01 -1.68
C ALA A 349 -18.68 10.72 -1.10
N ILE A 350 -19.30 10.18 -0.05
CA ILE A 350 -18.91 8.89 0.57
C ILE A 350 -19.19 7.73 -0.39
N SER A 351 -20.28 7.80 -1.16
CA SER A 351 -20.66 6.73 -2.09
C SER A 351 -19.62 6.47 -3.18
N LEU A 352 -18.84 7.50 -3.56
CA LEU A 352 -17.76 7.40 -4.54
C LEU A 352 -16.59 6.54 -4.04
N ALA A 353 -16.44 6.34 -2.73
CA ALA A 353 -15.44 5.42 -2.17
C ALA A 353 -15.71 3.96 -2.55
N TYR A 354 -16.96 3.59 -2.83
CA TYR A 354 -17.40 2.24 -3.19
C TYR A 354 -17.36 1.97 -4.69
N GLU A 355 -16.73 2.84 -5.48
CA GLU A 355 -16.58 2.62 -6.91
C GLU A 355 -15.58 1.49 -7.21
N ALA A 356 -15.93 0.69 -8.22
CA ALA A 356 -15.04 -0.35 -8.72
C ALA A 356 -13.97 0.23 -9.65
N ALA A 357 -12.88 -0.50 -9.83
CA ALA A 357 -11.80 -0.14 -10.74
C ALA A 357 -12.32 0.06 -12.19
N GLU A 358 -11.83 1.09 -12.87
CA GLU A 358 -12.15 1.38 -14.28
C GLU A 358 -11.32 0.53 -15.25
N SER A 359 -10.15 0.10 -14.83
CA SER A 359 -9.21 -0.72 -15.61
C SER A 359 -8.44 -1.64 -14.68
N ASP A 360 -7.64 -2.54 -15.24
CA ASP A 360 -6.77 -3.42 -14.47
C ASP A 360 -5.68 -2.61 -13.73
N ILE A 361 -5.98 -2.24 -12.47
CA ILE A 361 -5.09 -1.46 -11.61
C ILE A 361 -3.85 -2.22 -11.15
N MET A 362 -3.79 -3.54 -11.38
CA MET A 362 -2.63 -4.38 -11.07
C MET A 362 -1.65 -4.49 -12.23
N LYS A 363 -1.96 -3.91 -13.41
CA LYS A 363 -1.02 -3.82 -14.55
C LYS A 363 -0.25 -2.50 -14.63
N ARG A 364 -0.69 -1.46 -13.92
CA ARG A 364 0.02 -0.16 -13.89
C ARG A 364 1.20 -0.20 -12.93
N GLN A 365 2.21 0.62 -13.20
CA GLN A 365 3.33 0.85 -12.29
C GLN A 365 2.87 1.54 -10.99
N PRO A 366 3.61 1.40 -9.88
CA PRO A 366 3.34 2.19 -8.67
C PRO A 366 3.40 3.68 -8.98
N ARG A 367 2.51 4.47 -8.36
CA ARG A 367 2.46 5.92 -8.56
C ARG A 367 3.78 6.55 -8.11
N ASN A 368 4.20 7.61 -8.81
CA ASN A 368 5.34 8.39 -8.34
C ASN A 368 4.84 9.42 -7.30
N PRO A 369 5.32 9.39 -6.05
CA PRO A 369 4.83 10.28 -4.99
C PRO A 369 5.12 11.76 -5.25
N GLN A 370 6.06 12.11 -6.13
CA GLN A 370 6.40 13.49 -6.47
C GLN A 370 5.51 14.07 -7.58
N THR A 371 5.14 13.27 -8.58
CA THR A 371 4.32 13.72 -9.73
C THR A 371 2.84 13.43 -9.55
N ASP A 372 2.49 12.22 -9.10
CA ASP A 372 1.12 11.73 -9.05
C ASP A 372 0.51 12.02 -7.68
N LYS A 373 0.21 13.30 -7.47
CA LYS A 373 -0.45 13.79 -6.26
C LYS A 373 -1.94 13.42 -6.24
N LEU A 374 -2.51 13.40 -5.04
CA LEU A 374 -3.94 13.16 -4.84
C LEU A 374 -4.77 14.32 -5.43
N VAL A 375 -4.38 15.56 -5.12
CA VAL A 375 -4.93 16.77 -5.74
C VAL A 375 -3.84 17.40 -6.60
N ASN A 376 -4.11 17.54 -7.89
CA ASN A 376 -3.22 18.16 -8.86
C ASN A 376 -3.92 19.36 -9.52
N GLU A 377 -3.16 20.17 -10.25
CA GLU A 377 -3.68 21.34 -10.95
C GLU A 377 -4.78 20.97 -11.97
N ARG A 378 -4.70 19.76 -12.55
CA ARG A 378 -5.72 19.22 -13.47
C ARG A 378 -7.06 19.00 -12.79
N LEU A 379 -7.05 18.49 -11.56
CA LEU A 379 -8.25 18.28 -10.75
C LEU A 379 -8.92 19.62 -10.48
N ILE A 380 -8.13 20.61 -10.06
CA ILE A 380 -8.61 21.97 -9.80
C ILE A 380 -9.13 22.62 -11.09
N SER A 381 -8.41 22.47 -12.20
CA SER A 381 -8.83 23.01 -13.51
C SER A 381 -10.17 22.44 -13.97
N MET A 382 -10.40 21.14 -13.76
CA MET A 382 -11.69 20.49 -14.05
C MET A 382 -12.79 20.92 -13.09
N ALA A 383 -12.56 20.75 -11.78
CA ALA A 383 -13.56 21.01 -10.74
C ALA A 383 -13.90 22.50 -10.66
N TYR A 384 -12.90 23.35 -10.42
CA TYR A 384 -13.12 24.78 -10.21
C TYR A 384 -13.28 25.53 -11.53
N GLY A 385 -12.43 25.25 -12.51
CA GLY A 385 -12.33 26.05 -13.74
C GLY A 385 -13.42 25.77 -14.77
N GLN A 386 -14.03 24.58 -14.74
CA GLN A 386 -14.96 24.13 -15.78
C GLN A 386 -16.31 23.76 -15.20
N ILE A 387 -16.39 22.66 -14.43
CA ILE A 387 -17.68 22.14 -13.97
C ILE A 387 -18.32 23.10 -12.96
N GLY A 388 -17.57 23.55 -11.95
CA GLY A 388 -18.05 24.48 -10.93
C GLY A 388 -18.53 25.81 -11.52
N MET A 389 -17.91 26.27 -12.62
CA MET A 389 -18.39 27.46 -13.34
C MET A 389 -19.76 27.24 -14.00
N ILE A 390 -20.00 26.06 -14.57
CA ILE A 390 -21.31 25.71 -15.14
C ILE A 390 -22.36 25.60 -14.04
N GLN A 391 -22.00 25.02 -12.88
CA GLN A 391 -22.87 24.96 -11.70
C GLN A 391 -23.24 26.37 -11.20
N ALA A 392 -22.26 27.26 -11.09
CA ALA A 392 -22.49 28.66 -10.69
C ALA A 392 -23.46 29.37 -11.65
N LEU A 393 -23.27 29.20 -12.97
CA LEU A 393 -24.18 29.75 -13.97
C LEU A 393 -25.61 29.22 -13.80
N GLY A 394 -25.78 27.94 -13.48
CA GLY A 394 -27.09 27.35 -13.20
C GLY A 394 -27.76 27.95 -11.95
N GLY A 395 -27.01 28.15 -10.87
CA GLY A 395 -27.50 28.80 -9.66
C GLY A 395 -27.90 30.26 -9.90
N PHE A 396 -27.05 31.04 -10.57
CA PHE A 396 -27.36 32.43 -10.93
C PHE A 396 -28.54 32.54 -11.88
N PHE A 397 -28.70 31.60 -12.82
CA PHE A 397 -29.86 31.57 -13.70
C PHE A 397 -31.16 31.43 -12.89
N THR A 398 -31.24 30.47 -11.97
CA THR A 398 -32.40 30.30 -11.09
C THR A 398 -32.65 31.55 -10.24
N TYR A 399 -31.60 32.16 -9.69
CA TYR A 399 -31.69 33.41 -8.94
C TYR A 399 -32.34 34.55 -9.75
N PHE A 400 -31.86 34.77 -10.98
CA PHE A 400 -32.41 35.82 -11.84
C PHE A 400 -33.85 35.52 -12.30
N VAL A 401 -34.18 34.25 -12.55
CA VAL A 401 -35.54 33.83 -12.90
C VAL A 401 -36.51 34.16 -11.77
N ILE A 402 -36.17 33.83 -10.52
CA ILE A 402 -37.05 34.06 -9.37
C ILE A 402 -37.25 35.55 -9.13
N LEU A 403 -36.17 36.34 -9.17
CA LEU A 403 -36.29 37.78 -8.98
C LEU A 403 -37.11 38.44 -10.10
N ALA A 404 -36.89 38.05 -11.36
CA ALA A 404 -37.66 38.57 -12.49
C ALA A 404 -39.15 38.21 -12.42
N GLU A 405 -39.48 36.98 -12.02
CA GLU A 405 -40.87 36.55 -11.79
C GLU A 405 -41.56 37.33 -10.67
N ASN A 406 -40.80 37.79 -9.67
CA ASN A 406 -41.31 38.59 -8.55
C ASN A 406 -41.17 40.11 -8.77
N GLY A 407 -40.84 40.57 -9.98
CA GLY A 407 -40.84 42.01 -10.31
C GLY A 407 -39.48 42.69 -10.40
N PHE A 408 -38.41 42.02 -10.01
CA PHE A 408 -37.05 42.56 -10.06
C PHE A 408 -36.29 42.05 -11.28
N LEU A 409 -36.35 42.79 -12.39
CA LEU A 409 -35.60 42.44 -13.60
C LEU A 409 -34.08 42.56 -13.37
N PRO A 410 -33.25 41.75 -14.04
CA PRO A 410 -31.79 41.76 -13.85
C PRO A 410 -31.11 43.12 -13.99
N THR A 411 -31.64 44.02 -14.82
CA THR A 411 -31.12 45.39 -14.99
C THR A 411 -31.30 46.27 -13.77
N ARG A 412 -32.38 46.06 -12.98
CA ARG A 412 -32.69 46.81 -11.76
C ARG A 412 -31.90 46.32 -10.55
N LEU A 413 -31.39 45.08 -10.59
CA LEU A 413 -30.65 44.48 -9.49
C LEU A 413 -29.25 45.08 -9.29
N LEU A 414 -28.68 45.72 -10.32
CA LEU A 414 -27.33 46.29 -10.26
C LEU A 414 -27.29 47.46 -9.28
N GLY A 415 -26.49 47.33 -8.21
CA GLY A 415 -26.34 48.40 -7.21
C GLY A 415 -27.47 48.51 -6.19
N ILE A 416 -28.52 47.68 -6.26
CA ILE A 416 -29.70 47.78 -5.39
C ILE A 416 -29.42 47.35 -3.94
N ARG A 417 -28.28 46.69 -3.68
CA ARG A 417 -27.97 46.08 -2.38
C ARG A 417 -28.10 47.03 -1.20
N LEU A 418 -27.62 48.27 -1.31
CA LEU A 418 -27.68 49.22 -0.18
C LEU A 418 -29.12 49.50 0.23
N ASP A 419 -29.99 49.73 -0.75
CA ASP A 419 -31.41 49.96 -0.52
C ASP A 419 -32.12 48.67 -0.10
N TRP A 420 -31.69 47.52 -0.61
CA TRP A 420 -32.23 46.18 -0.30
C TRP A 420 -31.90 45.69 1.12
N ASP A 421 -30.75 46.08 1.67
CA ASP A 421 -30.35 45.71 3.04
C ASP A 421 -30.79 46.74 4.09
N ASP A 422 -31.15 47.95 3.69
CA ASP A 422 -31.59 49.00 4.61
C ASP A 422 -32.99 48.71 5.20
N ARG A 423 -33.05 48.51 6.52
CA ARG A 423 -34.29 48.24 7.26
C ARG A 423 -35.25 49.43 7.31
N SER A 424 -34.77 50.65 7.04
CA SER A 424 -35.61 51.84 7.09
C SER A 424 -36.44 52.03 5.82
N THR A 425 -35.94 51.55 4.68
CA THR A 425 -36.61 51.59 3.38
C THR A 425 -37.72 50.53 3.30
N ASN A 426 -38.98 50.97 3.17
CA ASN A 426 -40.16 50.08 3.08
C ASN A 426 -40.99 50.27 1.80
N ASP A 427 -40.48 51.10 0.89
CA ASP A 427 -41.07 51.58 -0.34
C ASP A 427 -40.10 51.34 -1.53
N LEU A 428 -39.34 50.24 -1.48
CA LEU A 428 -38.39 49.93 -2.55
C LEU A 428 -39.13 49.56 -3.84
N GLU A 429 -38.96 50.39 -4.88
CA GLU A 429 -39.63 50.22 -6.16
C GLU A 429 -38.95 49.13 -7.03
N ASP A 430 -39.75 48.15 -7.48
CA ASP A 430 -39.34 47.11 -8.41
C ASP A 430 -39.32 47.58 -9.88
N SER A 431 -39.17 46.68 -10.86
CA SER A 431 -39.12 47.06 -12.28
C SER A 431 -40.49 47.33 -12.91
N TYR A 432 -41.57 46.97 -12.22
CA TYR A 432 -42.96 47.16 -12.65
C TYR A 432 -43.64 48.31 -11.90
N GLY A 433 -42.93 49.03 -11.03
CA GLY A 433 -43.44 50.16 -10.25
C GLY A 433 -44.18 49.76 -8.97
N GLN A 434 -43.95 48.55 -8.44
CA GLN A 434 -44.52 48.11 -7.16
C GLN A 434 -43.57 48.43 -6.01
N GLU A 435 -44.12 48.82 -4.86
CA GLU A 435 -43.37 49.12 -3.64
C GLU A 435 -43.27 47.88 -2.74
N TRP A 436 -42.06 47.57 -2.28
CA TRP A 436 -41.77 46.40 -1.44
C TRP A 436 -41.27 46.80 -0.05
N THR A 437 -41.89 46.21 0.98
CA THR A 437 -41.41 46.33 2.37
C THR A 437 -40.15 45.50 2.62
N TYR A 438 -39.40 45.83 3.68
CA TYR A 438 -38.20 45.09 4.08
C TYR A 438 -38.44 43.58 4.25
N GLU A 439 -39.54 43.21 4.92
CA GLU A 439 -39.85 41.79 5.17
C GLU A 439 -40.25 41.06 3.88
N GLN A 440 -41.05 41.68 3.02
CA GLN A 440 -41.47 41.07 1.76
C GLN A 440 -40.27 40.75 0.84
N ARG A 441 -39.34 41.71 0.68
CA ARG A 441 -38.15 41.48 -0.14
C ARG A 441 -37.20 40.46 0.49
N LYS A 442 -37.08 40.42 1.82
CA LYS A 442 -36.25 39.41 2.51
C LYS A 442 -36.83 38.00 2.40
N VAL A 443 -38.15 37.85 2.37
CA VAL A 443 -38.79 36.55 2.04
C VAL A 443 -38.40 36.11 0.62
N VAL A 444 -38.42 37.01 -0.36
CA VAL A 444 -37.98 36.70 -1.74
C VAL A 444 -36.49 36.35 -1.77
N GLU A 445 -35.63 37.08 -1.06
CA GLU A 445 -34.20 36.77 -0.95
C GLU A 445 -33.95 35.37 -0.36
N PHE A 446 -34.60 35.02 0.75
CA PHE A 446 -34.46 33.69 1.35
C PHE A 446 -35.05 32.58 0.47
N THR A 447 -36.08 32.89 -0.31
CA THR A 447 -36.59 31.99 -1.36
C THR A 447 -35.54 31.79 -2.45
N CYS A 448 -34.83 32.85 -2.86
CA CYS A 448 -33.71 32.75 -3.79
C CYS A 448 -32.57 31.88 -3.23
N HIS A 449 -32.21 32.04 -1.95
CA HIS A 449 -31.21 31.18 -1.30
C HIS A 449 -31.61 29.70 -1.38
N THR A 450 -32.88 29.40 -1.10
CA THR A 450 -33.40 28.02 -1.13
C THR A 450 -33.41 27.44 -2.55
N ALA A 451 -33.72 28.27 -3.54
CA ALA A 451 -33.74 27.85 -4.93
C ALA A 451 -32.33 27.68 -5.52
N PHE A 452 -31.40 28.54 -5.11
CA PHE A 452 -29.98 28.41 -5.46
C PHE A 452 -29.42 27.13 -4.86
N PHE A 453 -29.72 26.85 -3.59
CA PHE A 453 -29.44 25.57 -2.93
C PHE A 453 -29.99 24.37 -3.71
N ALA A 454 -31.28 24.37 -4.06
CA ALA A 454 -31.88 23.30 -4.86
C ALA A 454 -31.24 23.17 -6.26
N SER A 455 -30.80 24.29 -6.84
CA SER A 455 -30.10 24.30 -8.13
C SER A 455 -28.75 23.61 -8.04
N ILE A 456 -28.00 23.81 -6.93
CA ILE A 456 -26.74 23.11 -6.67
C ILE A 456 -26.98 21.60 -6.60
N VAL A 457 -27.98 21.14 -5.83
CA VAL A 457 -28.35 19.72 -5.75
C VAL A 457 -28.65 19.12 -7.14
N VAL A 458 -29.41 19.83 -7.98
CA VAL A 458 -29.76 19.35 -9.33
C VAL A 458 -28.53 19.22 -10.25
N VAL A 459 -27.57 20.14 -10.17
CA VAL A 459 -26.33 20.03 -10.96
C VAL A 459 -25.34 19.03 -10.35
N GLN A 460 -25.37 18.83 -9.03
CA GLN A 460 -24.60 17.79 -8.34
C GLN A 460 -25.03 16.39 -8.75
N TRP A 461 -26.27 16.16 -9.16
CA TRP A 461 -26.66 14.86 -9.75
C TRP A 461 -25.80 14.49 -10.97
N ALA A 462 -25.61 15.44 -11.89
CA ALA A 462 -24.74 15.23 -13.03
C ALA A 462 -23.27 15.14 -12.59
N ASP A 463 -22.84 15.99 -11.65
CA ASP A 463 -21.47 15.99 -11.14
C ASP A 463 -21.09 14.64 -10.51
N LEU A 464 -21.96 14.05 -9.70
CA LEU A 464 -21.76 12.74 -9.09
C LEU A 464 -21.62 11.64 -10.16
N ILE A 465 -22.47 11.68 -11.17
CA ILE A 465 -22.46 10.71 -12.28
C ILE A 465 -21.17 10.84 -13.10
N ILE A 466 -20.70 12.06 -13.37
CA ILE A 466 -19.46 12.26 -14.12
C ILE A 466 -18.23 11.92 -13.28
N CYS A 467 -18.18 12.30 -12.00
CA CYS A 467 -17.08 12.01 -11.09
C CYS A 467 -16.92 10.52 -10.79
N LYS A 468 -17.97 9.71 -10.99
CA LYS A 468 -17.92 8.23 -10.91
C LYS A 468 -16.79 7.61 -11.74
N THR A 469 -16.51 8.18 -12.91
CA THR A 469 -15.50 7.66 -13.86
C THR A 469 -14.55 8.77 -14.27
N ARG A 470 -13.24 8.50 -14.34
CA ARG A 470 -12.24 9.47 -14.78
C ARG A 470 -11.91 9.34 -16.27
N ARG A 471 -11.96 8.11 -16.80
CA ARG A 471 -11.63 7.80 -18.20
C ARG A 471 -12.75 7.05 -18.91
N ASN A 472 -13.38 6.09 -18.24
CA ASN A 472 -14.46 5.30 -18.82
C ASN A 472 -15.74 6.14 -18.95
N SER A 473 -16.67 5.67 -19.79
CA SER A 473 -17.97 6.30 -19.98
C SER A 473 -18.90 5.71 -18.95
N VAL A 474 -19.87 6.51 -18.52
CA VAL A 474 -20.97 6.01 -17.69
C VAL A 474 -21.70 4.84 -18.37
N PHE A 475 -21.79 4.82 -19.70
CA PHE A 475 -22.40 3.71 -20.45
C PHE A 475 -21.54 2.44 -20.48
N GLN A 476 -20.23 2.56 -20.34
CA GLN A 476 -19.31 1.41 -20.27
C GLN A 476 -19.24 0.83 -18.87
N GLN A 477 -19.15 1.70 -17.85
CA GLN A 477 -19.05 1.28 -16.46
C GLN A 477 -20.41 0.84 -15.89
N GLY A 478 -21.48 1.54 -16.30
CA GLY A 478 -22.84 1.37 -15.82
C GLY A 478 -23.07 1.91 -14.41
N MET A 479 -24.35 2.10 -14.04
CA MET A 479 -24.78 2.56 -12.71
C MET A 479 -25.02 1.36 -11.78
N LYS A 480 -23.96 0.62 -11.45
CA LYS A 480 -24.03 -0.59 -10.58
C LYS A 480 -23.85 -0.29 -9.09
N ASN A 481 -23.29 0.87 -8.75
CA ASN A 481 -23.05 1.26 -7.36
C ASN A 481 -24.37 1.64 -6.69
N LYS A 482 -24.89 0.72 -5.86
CA LYS A 482 -26.17 0.90 -5.16
C LYS A 482 -26.12 2.02 -4.12
N ILE A 483 -24.96 2.25 -3.50
CA ILE A 483 -24.78 3.30 -2.49
C ILE A 483 -24.83 4.66 -3.16
N LEU A 484 -24.28 4.79 -4.37
CA LEU A 484 -24.36 6.03 -5.16
C LEU A 484 -25.80 6.35 -5.58
N ILE A 485 -26.55 5.35 -6.07
CA ILE A 485 -27.96 5.54 -6.41
C ILE A 485 -28.78 5.93 -5.17
N PHE A 486 -28.51 5.29 -4.03
CA PHE A 486 -29.13 5.67 -2.76
C PHE A 486 -28.78 7.11 -2.38
N GLY A 487 -27.52 7.51 -2.54
CA GLY A 487 -27.07 8.89 -2.29
C GLY A 487 -27.84 9.92 -3.10
N LEU A 488 -28.03 9.71 -4.41
CA LEU A 488 -28.83 10.61 -5.25
C LEU A 488 -30.28 10.78 -4.76
N LEU A 489 -30.90 9.68 -4.35
CA LEU A 489 -32.29 9.69 -3.86
C LEU A 489 -32.39 10.38 -2.49
N GLU A 490 -31.45 10.10 -1.60
CA GLU A 490 -31.37 10.69 -0.26
C GLU A 490 -31.09 12.19 -0.34
N GLU A 491 -30.13 12.60 -1.16
CA GLU A 491 -29.78 14.00 -1.42
C GLU A 491 -31.01 14.80 -1.89
N THR A 492 -31.72 14.27 -2.89
CA THR A 492 -32.93 14.90 -3.44
C THR A 492 -34.06 14.97 -2.41
N ALA A 493 -34.25 13.89 -1.65
CA ALA A 493 -35.27 13.83 -0.61
C ALA A 493 -34.97 14.80 0.54
N LEU A 494 -33.70 14.91 0.95
CA LEU A 494 -33.24 15.84 1.97
C LEU A 494 -33.43 17.29 1.53
N ALA A 495 -33.06 17.62 0.29
CA ALA A 495 -33.27 18.95 -0.27
C ALA A 495 -34.76 19.33 -0.32
N ALA A 496 -35.62 18.39 -0.74
CA ALA A 496 -37.07 18.58 -0.74
C ALA A 496 -37.61 18.73 0.70
N PHE A 497 -37.14 17.93 1.65
CA PHE A 497 -37.53 18.03 3.05
C PHE A 497 -37.15 19.40 3.65
N LEU A 498 -35.93 19.87 3.40
CA LEU A 498 -35.45 21.16 3.89
C LEU A 498 -36.22 22.35 3.28
N SER A 499 -36.66 22.25 2.03
CA SER A 499 -37.46 23.30 1.38
C SER A 499 -38.94 23.30 1.81
N TYR A 500 -39.56 22.12 1.96
CA TYR A 500 -41.02 22.00 2.14
C TYR A 500 -41.47 21.71 3.57
N CYS A 501 -40.58 21.33 4.47
CA CYS A 501 -40.97 21.00 5.84
C CYS A 501 -41.46 22.27 6.60
N PRO A 502 -42.67 22.24 7.20
CA PRO A 502 -43.15 23.35 8.02
C PRO A 502 -42.16 23.67 9.15
N GLY A 503 -41.88 24.96 9.35
CA GLY A 503 -40.93 25.45 10.38
C GLY A 503 -39.50 25.71 9.87
N MET A 504 -39.12 25.20 8.69
CA MET A 504 -37.79 25.45 8.11
C MET A 504 -37.54 26.91 7.74
N GLY A 505 -38.60 27.66 7.40
CA GLY A 505 -38.52 29.11 7.14
C GLY A 505 -38.11 29.93 8.36
N VAL A 506 -38.30 29.41 9.58
CA VAL A 506 -37.88 30.06 10.82
C VAL A 506 -36.52 29.52 11.27
N ALA A 507 -36.32 28.20 11.23
CA ALA A 507 -35.11 27.56 11.75
C ALA A 507 -33.89 27.81 10.86
N LEU A 508 -34.04 27.60 9.54
CA LEU A 508 -32.95 27.65 8.55
C LEU A 508 -33.13 28.75 7.51
N ARG A 509 -34.24 29.50 7.57
CA ARG A 509 -34.65 30.50 6.57
C ARG A 509 -34.80 29.89 5.17
N MET A 510 -35.27 28.64 5.10
CA MET A 510 -35.60 27.98 3.84
C MET A 510 -37.10 28.07 3.56
N TYR A 511 -37.44 28.54 2.37
CA TYR A 511 -38.82 28.79 1.95
C TYR A 511 -39.26 27.77 0.87
N PRO A 512 -40.56 27.43 0.83
CA PRO A 512 -41.07 26.44 -0.11
C PRO A 512 -40.94 26.95 -1.55
N LEU A 513 -40.41 26.10 -2.43
CA LEU A 513 -40.16 26.43 -3.84
C LEU A 513 -41.36 26.08 -4.72
N LYS A 514 -41.61 26.90 -5.76
CA LYS A 514 -42.49 26.50 -6.86
C LYS A 514 -41.85 25.33 -7.62
N VAL A 515 -42.68 24.41 -8.11
CA VAL A 515 -42.21 23.24 -8.87
C VAL A 515 -41.41 23.63 -10.11
N THR A 516 -41.76 24.75 -10.76
CA THR A 516 -41.04 25.27 -11.93
C THR A 516 -39.58 25.61 -11.64
N TRP A 517 -39.27 26.08 -10.43
CA TRP A 517 -37.93 26.53 -10.06
C TRP A 517 -36.94 25.36 -9.89
N TRP A 518 -37.41 24.15 -9.59
CA TRP A 518 -36.56 22.95 -9.60
C TRP A 518 -36.01 22.62 -10.99
N PHE A 519 -36.76 22.98 -12.04
CA PHE A 519 -36.36 22.67 -13.42
C PHE A 519 -35.40 23.71 -14.03
N CYS A 520 -35.18 24.85 -13.38
CA CYS A 520 -34.31 25.91 -13.88
C CYS A 520 -32.86 25.44 -14.07
N ALA A 521 -32.35 24.58 -13.18
CA ALA A 521 -30.97 24.09 -13.21
C ALA A 521 -30.78 22.81 -14.05
N VAL A 522 -31.85 22.13 -14.46
CA VAL A 522 -31.78 20.87 -15.22
C VAL A 522 -31.02 21.00 -16.56
N PRO A 523 -31.18 22.07 -17.36
CA PRO A 523 -30.39 22.26 -18.58
C PRO A 523 -28.87 22.32 -18.32
N TYR A 524 -28.46 22.92 -17.20
CA TYR A 524 -27.05 23.01 -16.79
C TYR A 524 -26.52 21.66 -16.32
N SER A 525 -27.34 20.90 -15.59
CA SER A 525 -27.03 19.51 -15.21
C SER A 525 -26.79 18.62 -16.44
N LEU A 526 -27.67 18.71 -17.45
CA LEU A 526 -27.48 18.01 -18.73
C LEU A 526 -26.23 18.48 -19.49
N LEU A 527 -25.93 19.78 -19.46
CA LEU A 527 -24.73 20.33 -20.08
C LEU A 527 -23.46 19.77 -19.44
N ILE A 528 -23.39 19.70 -18.11
CA ILE A 528 -22.28 19.08 -17.36
C ILE A 528 -22.07 17.63 -17.79
N PHE A 529 -23.16 16.85 -17.83
CA PHE A 529 -23.11 15.45 -18.23
C PHE A 529 -22.58 15.26 -19.66
N ILE A 530 -23.13 16.01 -20.62
CA ILE A 530 -22.70 15.94 -22.03
C ILE A 530 -21.26 16.39 -22.19
N TYR A 531 -20.87 17.48 -21.54
CA TYR A 531 -19.53 18.04 -21.60
C TYR A 531 -18.47 17.02 -21.19
N ASP A 532 -18.67 16.39 -20.03
CA ASP A 532 -17.69 15.44 -19.49
C ASP A 532 -17.67 14.11 -20.26
N GLU A 533 -18.81 13.62 -20.74
CA GLU A 533 -18.84 12.42 -21.60
C GLU A 533 -18.13 12.65 -22.95
N VAL A 534 -18.27 13.82 -23.55
CA VAL A 534 -17.52 14.21 -24.76
C VAL A 534 -16.03 14.31 -24.45
N ARG A 535 -15.65 14.91 -23.32
CA ARG A 535 -14.26 14.99 -22.86
C ARG A 535 -13.65 13.60 -22.70
N LYS A 536 -14.33 12.68 -22.02
CA LYS A 536 -13.92 11.28 -21.85
C LYS A 536 -13.82 10.54 -23.17
N LEU A 537 -14.73 10.80 -24.11
CA LEU A 537 -14.65 10.25 -25.46
C LEU A 537 -13.36 10.69 -26.18
N ILE A 538 -13.00 11.97 -26.07
CA ILE A 538 -11.74 12.51 -26.64
C ILE A 538 -10.52 11.88 -25.97
N LEU A 539 -10.52 11.73 -24.63
CA LEU A 539 -9.44 11.07 -23.87
C LEU A 539 -9.18 9.63 -24.35
N ARG A 540 -10.24 8.88 -24.63
CA ARG A 540 -10.12 7.50 -25.12
C ARG A 540 -9.66 7.43 -26.58
N ARG A 541 -10.12 8.36 -27.42
CA ARG A 541 -9.83 8.35 -28.86
C ARG A 541 -8.42 8.85 -29.18
N TYR A 542 -7.90 9.78 -28.39
CA TYR A 542 -6.58 10.40 -28.58
C TYR A 542 -5.72 10.32 -27.30
N PRO A 543 -5.22 9.12 -26.93
CA PRO A 543 -4.34 8.98 -25.79
C PRO A 543 -3.04 9.79 -25.99
N GLY A 544 -2.60 10.50 -24.95
CA GLY A 544 -1.45 11.41 -24.98
C GLY A 544 -1.74 12.80 -25.57
N GLY A 545 -2.98 13.05 -25.97
CA GLY A 545 -3.43 14.35 -26.49
C GLY A 545 -3.50 15.46 -25.44
N TRP A 546 -3.85 16.67 -25.90
CA TRP A 546 -3.96 17.86 -25.05
C TRP A 546 -4.98 17.68 -23.91
N VAL A 547 -6.14 17.09 -24.20
CA VAL A 547 -7.19 16.85 -23.20
C VAL A 547 -6.71 15.94 -22.06
N GLU A 548 -5.85 14.96 -22.33
CA GLU A 548 -5.29 14.10 -21.28
C GLU A 548 -4.28 14.85 -20.41
N LYS A 549 -3.45 15.69 -21.01
CA LYS A 549 -2.45 16.47 -20.28
C LYS A 549 -3.06 17.56 -19.41
N GLU A 550 -4.21 18.12 -19.80
CA GLU A 550 -4.84 19.22 -19.07
C GLU A 550 -5.98 18.78 -18.15
N THR A 551 -6.73 17.73 -18.50
CA THR A 551 -8.00 17.40 -17.80
C THR A 551 -8.05 16.03 -17.15
N TYR A 552 -7.08 15.14 -17.40
CA TYR A 552 -7.03 13.83 -16.76
C TYR A 552 -6.29 13.94 -15.41
N TYR A 553 -7.07 14.21 -14.37
CA TYR A 553 -6.62 14.38 -12.99
C TYR A 553 -6.41 13.06 -12.27
#